data_AF-X1R893-F1
#
_entry.id   AF-X1R893-F1
#
_cell.length_a   1.000
_cell.length_b   1.000
_cell.length_c   1.000
_cell.angle_alpha   90.00
_cell.angle_beta   90.00
_cell.angle_gamma   90.00
#
_symmetry.space_group_name_H-M   'P 1'
#
loop_
_entity.id
_entity.type
_entity.pdbx_description
1 polymer ?
#
loop_
_entity_poly.entity_id
_entity_poly.type
_entity_poly.pdbx_seq_one_letter_code
_entity_poly.pdbx_strand_id
1 'polypeptide(L)'
;YQQMTLLYDAYAELDKRKVDFILHPGDLVDGMNMYRGHHNEIFKHGADEQRKYVVDNYPKSTRGTKTYVIGGQHDFSFYKQNGHDILRAICQDRKDLVYRGFFDASFSVKGVDVKMNHPGGGVAYARSYKLQKYIENMIGFITSIPSAKAPVLQLFGHWHIPCHLPQYMGIDAASMPCFQSRKTPP
;
A
#
# COMPACT_ATOMS: atom_id res chain seq x y z
N TYR A 1 3.06 7.91 -16.30
CA TYR A 1 3.98 7.13 -15.45
C TYR A 1 3.38 5.85 -14.88
N GLN A 2 2.08 5.80 -14.57
CA GLN A 2 1.42 4.54 -14.17
C GLN A 2 1.70 3.38 -15.14
N GLN A 3 1.85 2.17 -14.61
CA GLN A 3 2.08 0.93 -15.35
C GLN A 3 0.83 0.05 -15.27
N MET A 4 -0.28 0.50 -15.86
CA MET A 4 -1.56 -0.20 -15.77
C MET A 4 -1.48 -1.63 -16.30
N THR A 5 -0.82 -1.86 -17.43
CA THR A 5 -0.65 -3.22 -17.99
C THR A 5 -0.04 -4.17 -16.96
N LEU A 6 1.04 -3.76 -16.28
CA LEU A 6 1.69 -4.58 -15.25
C LEU A 6 0.79 -4.81 -14.03
N LEU A 7 -0.03 -3.83 -13.66
CA LEU A 7 -1.00 -3.97 -12.58
C LEU A 7 -2.10 -4.99 -12.95
N TYR A 8 -2.61 -4.95 -14.19
CA TYR A 8 -3.55 -5.94 -14.69
C TYR A 8 -2.92 -7.35 -14.78
N ASP A 9 -1.69 -7.46 -15.28
CA ASP A 9 -0.95 -8.72 -15.35
C ASP A 9 -0.73 -9.32 -13.95
N ALA A 10 -0.42 -8.48 -12.96
CA ALA A 10 -0.30 -8.91 -11.57
C ALA A 10 -1.63 -9.47 -11.04
N TYR A 11 -2.77 -8.84 -11.31
CA TYR A 11 -4.08 -9.37 -10.93
C TYR A 11 -4.41 -10.68 -11.65
N ALA A 12 -4.08 -10.80 -12.94
CA ALA A 12 -4.27 -12.03 -13.70
C ALA A 12 -3.46 -13.19 -13.10
N GLU A 13 -2.21 -12.94 -12.71
CA GLU A 13 -1.36 -13.94 -12.04
C GLU A 13 -1.86 -14.30 -10.64
N LEU A 14 -2.37 -13.32 -9.86
CA LEU A 14 -2.99 -13.58 -8.56
C LEU A 14 -4.24 -14.47 -8.70
N ASP A 15 -5.09 -14.20 -9.69
CA ASP A 15 -6.28 -15.00 -9.99
C ASP A 15 -5.91 -16.41 -10.45
N LYS A 16 -4.92 -16.56 -11.34
CA LYS A 16 -4.40 -17.85 -11.80
C LYS A 16 -3.86 -18.69 -10.64
N ARG A 17 -3.19 -18.05 -9.69
CA ARG A 17 -2.69 -18.69 -8.45
C ARG A 17 -3.77 -18.94 -7.40
N LYS A 18 -5.00 -18.47 -7.65
CA LYS A 18 -6.16 -18.65 -6.77
C LYS A 18 -5.93 -18.12 -5.36
N VAL A 19 -5.30 -16.95 -5.22
CA VAL A 19 -5.02 -16.35 -3.90
C VAL A 19 -6.32 -16.04 -3.14
N ASP A 20 -6.29 -16.19 -1.82
CA ASP A 20 -7.45 -15.98 -0.94
C ASP A 20 -7.77 -14.51 -0.65
N PHE A 21 -6.75 -13.65 -0.71
CA PHE A 21 -6.84 -12.21 -0.49
C PHE A 21 -5.65 -11.49 -1.15
N ILE A 22 -5.81 -10.20 -1.40
CA ILE A 22 -4.79 -9.32 -1.99
C ILE A 22 -4.51 -8.18 -1.00
N LEU A 23 -3.26 -7.74 -0.90
CA LEU A 23 -2.83 -6.66 -0.01
C LEU A 23 -2.20 -5.53 -0.84
N HIS A 24 -2.63 -4.28 -0.60
CA HIS A 24 -2.11 -3.07 -1.25
C HIS A 24 -1.64 -2.08 -0.17
N PRO A 25 -0.32 -1.93 0.04
CA PRO A 25 0.21 -1.18 1.18
C PRO A 25 0.37 0.33 0.91
N GLY A 26 -0.65 1.00 0.36
CA GLY A 26 -0.70 2.47 0.20
C GLY A 26 -0.30 3.04 -1.16
N ASP A 27 -0.58 4.34 -1.30
CA ASP A 27 -0.44 5.17 -2.51
C ASP A 27 -1.25 4.61 -3.70
N LEU A 28 -2.57 4.50 -3.50
CA LEU A 28 -3.49 4.05 -4.53
C LEU A 28 -3.69 5.13 -5.61
N VAL A 29 -3.65 6.40 -5.22
CA VAL A 29 -3.71 7.55 -6.13
C VAL A 29 -2.45 8.41 -6.04
N ASP A 30 -2.23 9.28 -7.04
CA ASP A 30 -1.03 10.13 -7.10
C ASP A 30 -1.14 11.34 -6.15
N GLY A 31 -2.32 11.66 -5.63
CA GLY A 31 -2.49 12.77 -4.70
C GLY A 31 -2.31 14.14 -5.35
N MET A 32 -2.13 15.17 -4.53
CA MET A 32 -1.93 16.56 -4.96
C MET A 32 -0.81 17.22 -4.15
N ASN A 33 -0.01 18.07 -4.81
CA ASN A 33 0.99 18.91 -4.15
C ASN A 33 2.01 18.16 -3.27
N MET A 34 2.42 16.96 -3.70
CA MET A 34 3.40 16.13 -2.98
C MET A 34 4.80 16.76 -2.96
N TYR A 35 5.15 17.48 -4.02
CA TYR A 35 6.38 18.27 -4.15
C TYR A 35 6.15 19.40 -5.17
N ARG A 36 7.08 20.36 -5.21
CA ARG A 36 7.02 21.48 -6.15
C ARG A 36 7.05 20.96 -7.59
N GLY A 37 6.07 21.37 -8.40
CA GLY A 37 5.96 20.94 -9.80
C GLY A 37 5.16 19.64 -10.02
N HIS A 38 4.74 18.96 -8.95
CA HIS A 38 3.96 17.71 -9.05
C HIS A 38 2.71 17.82 -9.95
N HIS A 39 2.05 18.98 -9.95
CA HIS A 39 0.87 19.22 -10.78
C HIS A 39 1.14 19.08 -12.30
N ASN A 40 2.39 19.18 -12.75
CA ASN A 40 2.75 18.99 -14.16
C ASN A 40 2.90 17.50 -14.53
N GLU A 41 2.99 16.60 -13.55
CA GLU A 41 3.21 15.17 -13.75
C GLU A 41 1.94 14.32 -13.58
N ILE A 42 0.92 14.88 -12.93
CA ILE A 42 -0.39 14.23 -12.79
C ILE A 42 -1.25 14.49 -14.02
N PHE A 43 -2.00 13.48 -14.45
CA PHE A 43 -2.92 13.58 -15.59
C PHE A 43 -4.40 13.62 -15.16
N LYS A 44 -4.67 13.43 -13.86
CA LYS A 44 -5.98 13.58 -13.23
C LYS A 44 -5.83 14.50 -12.04
N HIS A 45 -6.55 15.60 -12.07
CA HIS A 45 -6.40 16.70 -11.12
C HIS A 45 -7.54 16.69 -10.11
N GLY A 46 -7.18 16.80 -8.83
CA GLY A 46 -8.15 16.81 -7.75
C GLY A 46 -8.67 15.42 -7.37
N ALA A 47 -9.42 15.38 -6.27
CA ALA A 47 -9.89 14.14 -5.67
C ALA A 47 -10.91 13.41 -6.55
N ASP A 48 -11.85 14.15 -7.16
CA ASP A 48 -12.94 13.56 -7.92
C ASP A 48 -12.46 12.86 -9.19
N GLU A 49 -11.55 13.49 -9.95
CA GLU A 49 -11.00 12.87 -11.16
C GLU A 49 -10.16 11.65 -10.84
N GLN A 50 -9.32 11.71 -9.80
CA GLN A 50 -8.49 10.58 -9.38
C GLN A 50 -9.35 9.43 -8.83
N ARG A 51 -10.38 9.73 -8.02
CA ARG A 51 -11.36 8.73 -7.56
C ARG A 51 -12.04 8.05 -8.74
N LYS A 52 -12.60 8.84 -9.67
CA LYS A 52 -13.29 8.31 -10.84
C LYS A 52 -12.37 7.40 -11.65
N TYR A 53 -11.13 7.83 -11.86
CA TYR A 53 -10.15 7.05 -12.59
C TYR A 53 -9.86 5.69 -11.92
N VAL A 54 -9.69 5.65 -10.59
CA VAL A 54 -9.51 4.40 -9.85
C VAL A 54 -10.75 3.52 -9.95
N VAL A 55 -11.95 4.07 -9.75
CA VAL A 55 -13.22 3.32 -9.82
C VAL A 55 -13.35 2.64 -11.18
N ASP A 56 -13.07 3.37 -12.26
CA ASP A 56 -13.23 2.91 -13.64
C ASP A 56 -12.11 1.95 -14.10
N ASN A 57 -10.88 2.12 -13.61
CA ASN A 57 -9.69 1.47 -14.22
C ASN A 57 -8.86 0.59 -13.28
N TYR A 58 -9.02 0.66 -11.95
CA TYR A 58 -8.25 -0.21 -11.07
C TYR A 58 -8.77 -1.65 -11.21
N PRO A 59 -7.90 -2.67 -11.45
CA PRO A 59 -8.37 -4.01 -11.72
C PRO A 59 -9.15 -4.59 -10.55
N LYS A 60 -10.02 -5.54 -10.89
CA LYS A 60 -10.78 -6.34 -9.94
C LYS A 60 -10.44 -7.80 -10.19
N SER A 61 -10.28 -8.57 -9.12
CA SER A 61 -10.15 -10.02 -9.23
C SER A 61 -11.37 -10.61 -9.94
N THR A 62 -11.12 -11.40 -10.99
CA THR A 62 -12.14 -12.17 -11.72
C THR A 62 -12.76 -13.27 -10.85
N ARG A 63 -12.06 -13.67 -9.78
CA ARG A 63 -12.52 -14.64 -8.78
C ARG A 63 -13.34 -13.99 -7.66
N GLY A 64 -13.48 -12.66 -7.65
CA GLY A 64 -14.13 -11.92 -6.57
C GLY A 64 -13.28 -11.81 -5.30
N THR A 65 -11.98 -12.12 -5.36
CA THR A 65 -11.04 -11.96 -4.24
C THR A 65 -10.96 -10.49 -3.83
N LYS A 66 -10.97 -10.24 -2.51
CA LYS A 66 -10.92 -8.88 -1.95
C LYS A 66 -9.49 -8.36 -1.90
N THR A 67 -9.33 -7.07 -2.18
CA THR A 67 -8.08 -6.33 -2.00
C THR A 67 -8.18 -5.46 -0.75
N TYR A 68 -7.35 -5.75 0.25
CA TYR A 68 -7.23 -4.95 1.46
C TYR A 68 -6.20 -3.85 1.22
N VAL A 69 -6.61 -2.61 1.43
CA VAL A 69 -5.80 -1.43 1.08
C VAL A 69 -5.66 -0.53 2.30
N ILE A 70 -4.43 -0.08 2.57
CA ILE A 70 -4.18 1.11 3.39
C ILE A 70 -3.88 2.29 2.47
N GLY A 71 -3.93 3.51 2.98
CA GLY A 71 -3.45 4.70 2.27
C GLY A 71 -2.00 5.03 2.57
N GLY A 72 -1.39 5.82 1.70
CA GLY A 72 -0.06 6.41 1.86
C GLY A 72 -0.11 7.94 1.90
N GLN A 73 1.05 8.58 1.74
CA GLN A 73 1.13 10.05 1.79
C GLN A 73 0.43 10.71 0.61
N HIS A 74 0.41 10.06 -0.56
CA HIS A 74 -0.26 10.59 -1.74
C HIS A 74 -1.78 10.62 -1.52
N ASP A 75 -2.36 9.54 -1.04
CA ASP A 75 -3.78 9.46 -0.70
C ASP A 75 -4.15 10.49 0.39
N PHE A 76 -3.30 10.60 1.42
CA PHE A 76 -3.49 11.50 2.55
C PHE A 76 -3.39 12.98 2.18
N SER A 77 -2.80 13.32 1.02
CA SER A 77 -2.65 14.71 0.59
C SER A 77 -4.00 15.44 0.45
N PHE A 78 -5.05 14.73 0.05
CA PHE A 78 -6.41 15.27 -0.01
C PHE A 78 -6.95 15.53 1.40
N TYR A 79 -6.85 14.54 2.28
CA TYR A 79 -7.28 14.68 3.68
C TYR A 79 -6.58 15.86 4.37
N LYS A 80 -5.27 16.01 4.15
CA LYS A 80 -4.48 17.12 4.70
C LYS A 80 -4.93 18.49 4.18
N GLN A 81 -5.34 18.59 2.91
CA GLN A 81 -5.71 19.87 2.29
C GLN A 81 -7.16 20.27 2.57
N ASN A 82 -8.08 19.31 2.63
CA ASN A 82 -9.52 19.60 2.66
C ASN A 82 -10.36 18.61 3.48
N GLY A 83 -9.73 17.71 4.24
CA GLY A 83 -10.43 16.70 5.06
C GLY A 83 -11.07 15.56 4.26
N HIS A 84 -10.82 15.47 2.95
CA HIS A 84 -11.41 14.42 2.12
C HIS A 84 -10.59 13.13 2.17
N ASP A 85 -11.20 12.07 2.71
CA ASP A 85 -10.66 10.71 2.66
C ASP A 85 -11.04 10.04 1.32
N ILE A 86 -10.17 10.21 0.33
CA ILE A 86 -10.40 9.70 -1.03
C ILE A 86 -10.49 8.16 -1.07
N LEU A 87 -9.76 7.46 -0.21
CA LEU A 87 -9.76 5.98 -0.16
C LEU A 87 -11.07 5.45 0.40
N ARG A 88 -11.60 6.09 1.44
CA ARG A 88 -12.95 5.78 1.92
C ARG A 88 -13.98 6.02 0.81
N ALA A 89 -13.89 7.13 0.08
CA ALA A 89 -14.80 7.42 -1.03
C ALA A 89 -14.71 6.38 -2.16
N ILE A 90 -13.51 6.02 -2.60
CA ILE A 90 -13.29 4.96 -3.60
C ILE A 90 -13.88 3.61 -3.15
N CYS A 91 -13.64 3.21 -1.90
CA CYS A 91 -14.12 1.93 -1.38
C CYS A 91 -15.65 1.90 -1.16
N GLN A 92 -16.32 3.05 -1.13
CA GLN A 92 -17.79 3.09 -1.16
C GLN A 92 -18.32 2.63 -2.52
N ASP A 93 -17.65 2.94 -3.62
CA ASP A 93 -18.05 2.50 -4.97
C ASP A 93 -17.47 1.13 -5.34
N ARG A 94 -16.29 0.80 -4.80
CA ARG A 94 -15.55 -0.43 -5.09
C ARG A 94 -15.59 -1.40 -3.93
N LYS A 95 -16.67 -2.18 -3.83
CA LYS A 95 -16.88 -3.17 -2.76
C LYS A 95 -15.86 -4.32 -2.75
N ASP A 96 -15.08 -4.49 -3.81
CA ASP A 96 -13.94 -5.42 -3.86
C ASP A 96 -12.71 -4.89 -3.11
N LEU A 97 -12.64 -3.58 -2.86
CA LEU A 97 -11.60 -2.94 -2.07
C LEU A 97 -12.07 -2.81 -0.62
N VAL A 98 -11.18 -3.16 0.32
CA VAL A 98 -11.44 -3.12 1.76
C VAL A 98 -10.44 -2.17 2.40
N TYR A 99 -10.89 -0.95 2.67
CA TYR A 99 -10.06 0.08 3.29
C TYR A 99 -9.73 -0.25 4.75
N ARG A 100 -8.47 -0.08 5.13
CA ARG A 100 -7.93 -0.39 6.45
C ARG A 100 -7.35 0.81 7.20
N GLY A 101 -7.44 2.02 6.65
CA GLY A 101 -6.91 3.25 7.24
C GLY A 101 -5.65 3.77 6.52
N PHE A 102 -5.12 4.90 7.00
CA PHE A 102 -3.91 5.52 6.47
C PHE A 102 -2.65 5.01 7.18
N PHE A 103 -1.54 4.93 6.44
CA PHE A 103 -0.16 4.67 6.89
C PHE A 103 0.12 3.32 7.52
N ASP A 104 -0.79 2.77 8.29
CA ASP A 104 -0.63 1.44 8.84
C ASP A 104 -1.97 0.79 9.20
N ALA A 105 -1.96 -0.55 9.19
CA ALA A 105 -3.07 -1.33 9.71
C ALA A 105 -2.58 -2.70 10.17
N SER A 106 -3.11 -3.15 11.31
CA SER A 106 -2.98 -4.54 11.79
C SER A 106 -4.34 -5.20 11.73
N PHE A 107 -4.44 -6.38 11.10
CA PHE A 107 -5.70 -7.12 11.04
C PHE A 107 -5.47 -8.60 10.72
N SER A 108 -6.41 -9.44 11.12
CA SER A 108 -6.45 -10.84 10.71
C SER A 108 -7.34 -11.00 9.47
N VAL A 109 -6.87 -11.78 8.50
CA VAL A 109 -7.65 -12.15 7.31
C VAL A 109 -7.38 -13.61 6.99
N LYS A 110 -8.45 -14.42 6.88
CA LYS A 110 -8.34 -15.85 6.56
C LYS A 110 -7.35 -16.62 7.46
N GLY A 111 -7.27 -16.25 8.75
CA GLY A 111 -6.36 -16.88 9.71
C GLY A 111 -4.92 -16.36 9.69
N VAL A 112 -4.61 -15.37 8.84
CA VAL A 112 -3.28 -14.73 8.74
C VAL A 112 -3.32 -13.38 9.43
N ASP A 113 -2.42 -13.17 10.40
CA ASP A 113 -2.23 -11.87 11.04
C ASP A 113 -1.29 -11.00 10.21
N VAL A 114 -1.84 -9.93 9.66
CA VAL A 114 -1.17 -9.05 8.71
C VAL A 114 -0.92 -7.69 9.35
N LYS A 115 0.28 -7.16 9.14
CA LYS A 115 0.60 -5.74 9.29
C LYS A 115 0.90 -5.15 7.93
N MET A 116 0.24 -4.06 7.56
CA MET A 116 0.68 -3.23 6.45
C MET A 116 1.19 -1.90 6.99
N ASN A 117 2.25 -1.39 6.38
CA ASN A 117 2.83 -0.09 6.66
C ASN A 117 3.11 0.65 5.35
N HIS A 118 2.87 1.95 5.36
CA HIS A 118 3.28 2.88 4.32
C HIS A 118 4.13 3.97 4.99
N PRO A 119 5.43 3.66 5.23
CA PRO A 119 6.33 4.49 6.03
C PRO A 119 6.56 5.88 5.42
N GLY A 120 7.05 6.81 6.23
CA GLY A 120 7.61 8.06 5.73
C GLY A 120 9.10 7.98 5.39
N GLY A 121 9.61 9.06 4.79
CA GLY A 121 11.04 9.28 4.53
C GLY A 121 11.60 8.52 3.32
N GLY A 122 12.81 8.90 2.89
CA GLY A 122 13.44 8.36 1.68
C GLY A 122 13.97 6.93 1.82
N VAL A 123 14.51 6.37 0.75
CA VAL A 123 15.14 5.05 0.74
C VAL A 123 16.43 5.06 1.59
N ALA A 124 16.70 3.98 2.34
CA ALA A 124 17.98 3.81 3.04
C ALA A 124 19.04 3.17 2.14
N TYR A 125 20.33 3.38 2.45
CA TYR A 125 21.44 2.78 1.70
C TYR A 125 21.30 1.26 1.55
N ALA A 126 21.08 0.55 2.66
CA ALA A 126 20.79 -0.87 2.65
C ALA A 126 19.27 -1.10 2.56
N ARG A 127 18.83 -1.87 1.55
CA ARG A 127 17.40 -2.14 1.27
C ARG A 127 16.66 -2.75 2.47
N SER A 128 17.30 -3.66 3.20
CA SER A 128 16.71 -4.35 4.35
C SER A 128 16.62 -3.48 5.61
N TYR A 129 17.46 -2.46 5.73
CA TYR A 129 17.72 -1.78 7.00
C TYR A 129 16.46 -1.22 7.64
N LYS A 130 15.61 -0.55 6.86
CA LYS A 130 14.38 0.04 7.40
C LYS A 130 13.38 -1.03 7.83
N LEU A 131 13.25 -2.11 7.06
CA LEU A 131 12.33 -3.21 7.40
C LEU A 131 12.74 -3.83 8.72
N GLN A 132 14.03 -4.13 8.88
CA GLN A 132 14.59 -4.65 10.12
C GLN A 132 14.30 -3.72 11.29
N LYS A 133 14.53 -2.41 11.15
CA LYS A 133 14.24 -1.44 12.22
C LYS A 133 12.77 -1.35 12.59
N TYR A 134 11.86 -1.40 11.60
CA TYR A 134 10.42 -1.44 11.87
C TYR A 134 10.04 -2.70 12.64
N ILE A 135 10.57 -3.85 12.25
CA ILE A 135 10.30 -5.13 12.90
C ILE A 135 10.88 -5.18 14.32
N GLU A 136 12.15 -4.82 14.50
CA GLU A 136 12.82 -4.79 15.81
C GLU A 136 12.07 -3.90 16.81
N ASN A 137 11.70 -2.68 16.38
CA ASN A 137 10.95 -1.75 17.23
C ASN A 137 9.55 -2.28 17.57
N MET A 138 8.86 -2.85 16.60
CA MET A 138 7.53 -3.44 16.81
C MET A 138 7.59 -4.63 17.77
N ILE A 139 8.53 -5.56 17.57
CA ILE A 139 8.70 -6.71 18.44
C ILE A 139 9.04 -6.26 19.86
N GLY A 140 9.98 -5.33 20.04
CA GLY A 140 10.31 -4.79 21.36
C GLY A 140 9.09 -4.23 22.09
N PHE A 141 8.21 -3.51 21.37
CA PHE A 141 6.95 -3.02 21.93
C PHE A 141 5.96 -4.15 22.24
N ILE A 142 5.74 -5.09 21.32
CA ILE A 142 4.80 -6.21 21.51
C ILE A 142 5.22 -7.09 22.69
N THR A 143 6.52 -7.40 22.83
CA THR A 143 7.02 -8.19 23.95
C THR A 143 6.80 -7.53 25.32
N SER A 144 6.57 -6.22 25.34
CA SER A 144 6.22 -5.50 26.57
C SER A 144 4.72 -5.58 26.95
N ILE A 145 3.88 -6.14 26.09
CA ILE A 145 2.42 -6.23 26.27
C ILE A 145 2.00 -7.72 26.25
N PRO A 146 1.64 -8.32 27.41
CA PRO A 146 1.38 -9.76 27.52
C PRO A 146 0.30 -10.32 26.59
N SER A 147 -0.67 -9.51 26.17
CA SER A 147 -1.77 -9.90 25.28
C SER A 147 -1.53 -9.55 23.81
N ALA A 148 -0.44 -8.87 23.48
CA ALA A 148 -0.17 -8.45 22.11
C ALA A 148 0.34 -9.62 21.27
N LYS A 149 -0.23 -9.76 20.07
CA LYS A 149 0.18 -10.77 19.09
C LYS A 149 1.00 -10.12 17.99
N ALA A 150 2.17 -10.69 17.69
CA ALA A 150 2.95 -10.30 16.53
C ALA A 150 2.24 -10.71 15.23
N PRO A 151 2.31 -9.87 14.17
CA PRO A 151 1.87 -10.31 12.85
C PRO A 151 2.75 -11.47 12.37
N VAL A 152 2.22 -12.32 11.49
CA VAL A 152 3.03 -13.33 10.79
C VAL A 152 3.55 -12.79 9.45
N LEU A 153 2.86 -11.81 8.88
CA LEU A 153 3.18 -11.16 7.61
C LEU A 153 3.21 -9.63 7.78
N GLN A 154 4.29 -8.97 7.36
CA GLN A 154 4.40 -7.51 7.34
C GLN A 154 4.80 -6.96 5.97
N LEU A 155 3.95 -6.13 5.38
CA LEU A 155 4.20 -5.51 4.08
C LEU A 155 4.43 -4.01 4.19
N PHE A 156 5.41 -3.51 3.43
CA PHE A 156 5.80 -2.11 3.36
C PHE A 156 5.58 -1.54 1.95
N GLY A 157 4.89 -0.40 1.86
CA GLY A 157 4.80 0.42 0.65
C GLY A 157 5.89 1.50 0.58
N HIS A 158 5.59 2.59 -0.15
CA HIS A 158 6.35 3.86 -0.23
C HIS A 158 7.70 3.82 -0.97
N TRP A 159 8.60 2.90 -0.63
CA TRP A 159 10.00 2.99 -1.09
C TRP A 159 10.24 2.51 -2.52
N HIS A 160 9.28 1.81 -3.11
CA HIS A 160 9.31 1.33 -4.51
C HIS A 160 10.49 0.40 -4.84
N ILE A 161 11.16 -0.13 -3.81
CA ILE A 161 12.32 -1.01 -3.95
C ILE A 161 11.97 -2.34 -3.27
N PRO A 162 11.97 -3.46 -4.02
CA PRO A 162 11.65 -4.75 -3.45
C PRO A 162 12.77 -5.25 -2.55
N CYS A 163 12.37 -5.80 -1.41
CA CYS A 163 13.23 -6.51 -0.46
C CYS A 163 12.36 -7.49 0.33
N HIS A 164 12.78 -8.74 0.46
CA HIS A 164 12.08 -9.76 1.24
C HIS A 164 13.00 -10.24 2.36
N LEU A 165 12.45 -10.32 3.57
CA LEU A 165 13.09 -10.81 4.79
C LEU A 165 12.27 -12.00 5.32
N PRO A 166 12.64 -13.24 4.94
CA PRO A 166 11.91 -14.42 5.38
C PRO A 166 12.18 -14.67 6.88
N GLN A 167 11.10 -14.81 7.66
CA GLN A 167 11.13 -15.19 9.08
C GLN A 167 12.05 -14.35 9.97
N TYR A 168 12.25 -13.07 9.63
CA TYR A 168 13.08 -12.17 10.44
C TYR A 168 12.35 -11.86 11.76
N MET A 169 12.92 -12.33 12.87
CA MET A 169 12.26 -12.34 14.20
C MET A 169 10.89 -13.04 14.20
N GLY A 170 10.72 -14.07 13.36
CA GLY A 170 9.46 -14.81 13.23
C GLY A 170 8.42 -14.14 12.34
N ILE A 171 8.78 -13.06 11.63
CA ILE A 171 7.89 -12.33 10.73
C ILE A 171 8.37 -12.50 9.29
N ASP A 172 7.47 -12.88 8.40
CA ASP A 172 7.72 -12.78 6.96
C ASP A 172 7.46 -11.34 6.51
N ALA A 173 8.48 -10.64 6.01
CA ALA A 173 8.37 -9.22 5.74
C ALA A 173 8.84 -8.83 4.34
N ALA A 174 8.11 -7.95 3.67
CA ALA A 174 8.49 -7.48 2.34
C ALA A 174 8.23 -5.99 2.11
N SER A 175 9.19 -5.33 1.48
CA SER A 175 9.02 -4.04 0.81
C SER A 175 8.50 -4.32 -0.59
N MET A 176 7.37 -3.72 -0.93
CA MET A 176 6.73 -3.96 -2.21
C MET A 176 7.34 -3.05 -3.29
N PRO A 177 7.46 -3.55 -4.53
CA PRO A 177 7.72 -2.70 -5.69
C PRO A 177 6.50 -1.78 -5.95
N CYS A 178 6.55 -0.99 -7.02
CA CYS A 178 5.44 -0.14 -7.43
C CYS A 178 5.00 -0.43 -8.87
N PHE A 179 3.80 0.05 -9.22
CA PHE A 179 3.28 0.06 -10.58
C PHE A 179 3.42 1.46 -11.22
N GLN A 180 4.56 2.11 -11.00
CA GLN A 180 4.91 3.41 -11.57
C GLN A 180 6.29 3.31 -12.22
N SER A 181 6.43 3.80 -13.45
CA SER A 181 7.73 3.92 -14.11
C SER A 181 8.62 4.91 -13.36
N ARG A 182 9.94 4.69 -13.40
CA ARG A 182 10.91 5.65 -12.88
C ARG A 182 10.64 7.03 -13.47
N LYS A 183 10.45 8.02 -12.60
CA LYS A 183 10.45 9.43 -12.99
C LYS A 183 11.87 9.79 -13.38
N THR A 184 12.09 10.25 -14.61
CA THR A 184 13.38 10.80 -15.02
C THR A 184 13.67 11.99 -14.10
N PRO A 185 14.84 12.05 -13.45
CA PRO A 185 15.23 13.28 -12.78
C PRO A 185 15.30 14.42 -13.82
N PRO A 186 14.99 15.65 -13.43
CA PRO A 186 15.29 16.82 -14.27
C PRO A 186 16.78 16.89 -14.61
#